data_AF-A0A833RXQ6-F1
#
_entry.id   AF-A0A833RXQ6-F1
#
_cell.length_a   1.000
_cell.length_b   1.000
_cell.length_c   1.000
_cell.angle_alpha   90.00
_cell.angle_beta   90.00
_cell.angle_gamma   90.00
#
_symmetry.space_group_name_H-M   'P 1'
#
loop_
_entity.id
_entity.type
_entity.pdbx_description
1 polymer ?
#
loop_
_entity_poly.entity_id
_entity_poly.type
_entity_poly.pdbx_seq_one_letter_code
_entity_poly.pdbx_strand_id
1 'polypeptide(L)'
;MVKKVGKYEIGKTLGEGTFGKVKYAVNTETDERVAIKVLDKEKIQKQNMGAQIKKEISIMKMVRHKHVVVLKEVLASRTKIFIVLELITGGELFDKIVSEGRFSEETARFYFRQLVDGVQYCHENGVCHRDLKPENLLLDENGDLKISDFGLSALYEGGGPDGPESSRASLLHTTCGTPNYVAPEVLADKGYDGRAADVWSMGVILYVLLAGFLPFDEPTMSALFRKIQKAEFSYPSWFTPRVKALLNRILVPDPETRISIKEILRDEWFVNANGADEQVAPAAGPGTISEELAVAPVPSPVDHMTIKPSQADLDAAILEHQDEINSGKKDKQDGGLKVMNAFDLINMCGGMALNRMFQSNDEKRVKRSTQFTSTIPAASIMVRLTGHLESLHCEINVENSSKVKAVLQTPKGAVGVVIQIFMLADNLHLVEVRRGKGDIFEYHKFYTQLNDQMKDLIADSGSS
;
A
#
# COMPACT_ATOMS: atom_id res chain seq x y z
N MET A 1 -6.49 20.46 -30.87
CA MET A 1 -5.17 21.11 -30.88
C MET A 1 -4.24 20.30 -29.99
N VAL A 2 -3.14 19.78 -30.53
CA VAL A 2 -2.18 18.98 -29.77
C VAL A 2 -1.49 19.88 -28.73
N LYS A 3 -1.47 19.48 -27.45
CA LYS A 3 -0.78 20.25 -26.41
C LYS A 3 0.71 19.97 -26.50
N LYS A 4 1.53 21.00 -26.74
CA LYS A 4 3.00 20.90 -26.79
C LYS A 4 3.66 21.75 -25.70
N VAL A 5 4.81 21.29 -25.21
CA VAL A 5 5.71 22.05 -24.32
C VAL A 5 7.14 21.83 -24.80
N GLY A 6 7.79 22.88 -25.28
CA GLY A 6 9.07 22.74 -25.98
C GLY A 6 8.94 21.77 -27.17
N LYS A 7 9.87 20.82 -27.27
CA LYS A 7 9.89 19.74 -28.25
C LYS A 7 8.99 18.53 -27.90
N TYR A 8 8.21 18.61 -26.83
CA TYR A 8 7.42 17.49 -26.35
C TYR A 8 5.95 17.63 -26.71
N GLU A 9 5.44 16.63 -27.40
CA GLU A 9 4.02 16.43 -27.66
C GLU A 9 3.38 15.69 -26.49
N ILE A 10 2.48 16.38 -25.76
CA ILE A 10 1.89 15.87 -24.53
C ILE A 10 0.64 15.03 -24.84
N GLY A 11 0.66 13.79 -24.37
CA GLY A 11 -0.44 12.84 -24.47
C GLY A 11 -1.22 12.64 -23.17
N LYS A 12 -1.64 11.39 -22.96
CA LYS A 12 -2.48 10.97 -21.83
C LYS A 12 -1.81 11.17 -20.48
N THR A 13 -2.62 11.32 -19.44
CA THR A 13 -2.13 11.33 -18.05
C THR A 13 -1.75 9.91 -17.64
N LEU A 14 -0.56 9.74 -17.07
CA LEU A 14 -0.07 8.47 -16.53
C LEU A 14 -0.38 8.35 -15.03
N GLY A 15 -0.34 9.47 -14.30
CA GLY A 15 -0.62 9.51 -12.87
C GLY A 15 -0.93 10.91 -12.38
N GLU A 16 -1.46 11.00 -11.18
CA GLU A 16 -1.73 12.26 -10.48
C GLU A 16 -1.18 12.15 -9.07
N GLY A 17 -0.33 13.09 -8.68
CA GLY A 17 0.24 13.19 -7.35
C GLY A 17 -0.07 14.53 -6.72
N THR A 18 0.34 14.70 -5.46
CA THR A 18 0.05 15.88 -4.61
C THR A 18 0.34 17.21 -5.29
N PHE A 19 1.43 17.29 -6.05
CA PHE A 19 1.94 18.55 -6.64
C PHE A 19 1.62 18.69 -8.12
N GLY A 20 0.97 17.71 -8.73
CA GLY A 20 0.49 17.80 -10.10
C GLY A 20 0.39 16.47 -10.84
N LYS A 21 0.30 16.57 -12.17
CA LYS A 21 -0.01 15.43 -13.05
C LYS A 21 1.25 14.94 -13.75
N VAL A 22 1.39 13.63 -13.86
CA VAL A 22 2.38 12.97 -14.69
C VAL A 22 1.72 12.63 -16.02
N LYS A 23 2.32 13.04 -17.13
CA LYS A 23 1.78 12.83 -18.48
C LYS A 23 2.77 12.10 -19.36
N TYR A 24 2.25 11.23 -20.21
CA TYR A 24 2.99 10.69 -21.33
C TYR A 24 3.30 11.80 -22.32
N ALA A 25 4.50 11.81 -22.90
CA ALA A 25 4.82 12.67 -24.01
C ALA A 25 5.81 12.01 -24.98
N VAL A 26 5.88 12.54 -26.19
CA VAL A 26 6.85 12.14 -27.21
C VAL A 26 7.71 13.34 -27.57
N ASN A 27 9.03 13.15 -27.57
CA ASN A 27 9.96 14.14 -28.09
C ASN A 27 9.88 14.14 -29.62
N THR A 28 9.37 15.22 -30.22
CA THR A 28 9.12 15.30 -31.67
C THR A 28 10.40 15.41 -32.51
N GLU A 29 11.57 15.57 -31.89
CA GLU A 29 12.86 15.61 -32.58
C GLU A 29 13.55 14.23 -32.66
N THR A 30 13.21 13.32 -31.74
CA THR A 30 13.92 12.03 -31.57
C THR A 30 13.00 10.82 -31.51
N ASP A 31 11.68 11.06 -31.54
CA ASP A 31 10.62 10.07 -31.28
C ASP A 31 10.70 9.37 -29.91
N GLU A 32 11.55 9.87 -29.01
CA GLU A 32 11.70 9.32 -27.67
C GLU A 32 10.44 9.53 -26.83
N ARG A 33 9.96 8.44 -26.21
CA ARG A 33 8.83 8.46 -25.28
C ARG A 33 9.31 8.82 -23.87
N VAL A 34 8.60 9.73 -23.22
CA VAL A 34 8.98 10.28 -21.90
C VAL A 34 7.78 10.42 -20.97
N ALA A 35 8.06 10.55 -19.68
CA ALA A 35 7.08 10.97 -18.67
C ALA A 35 7.36 12.43 -18.26
N ILE A 36 6.35 13.28 -18.25
CA ILE A 36 6.46 14.69 -17.85
C ILE A 36 5.64 14.93 -16.60
N LYS A 37 6.32 15.22 -15.49
CA LYS A 37 5.69 15.67 -14.24
C LYS A 37 5.48 17.18 -14.29
N VAL A 38 4.23 17.62 -14.19
CA VAL A 38 3.83 19.02 -14.31
C VAL A 38 3.53 19.60 -12.94
N LEU A 39 4.38 20.50 -12.45
CA LEU A 39 4.24 21.17 -11.16
C LEU A 39 3.70 22.59 -11.30
N ASP A 40 2.89 23.02 -10.33
CA ASP A 40 2.32 24.36 -10.28
C ASP A 40 3.20 25.33 -9.47
N LYS A 41 3.66 26.43 -10.09
CA LYS A 41 4.54 27.40 -9.43
C LYS A 41 3.84 28.16 -8.30
N GLU A 42 2.54 28.41 -8.42
CA GLU A 42 1.79 29.11 -7.38
C GLU A 42 1.65 28.22 -6.13
N LYS A 43 1.37 26.92 -6.32
CA LYS A 43 1.35 25.96 -5.20
C LYS A 43 2.71 25.89 -4.50
N ILE A 44 3.80 25.83 -5.27
CA ILE A 44 5.17 25.82 -4.76
C ILE A 44 5.49 27.08 -3.95
N GLN A 45 5.07 28.26 -4.45
CA GLN A 45 5.30 29.53 -3.77
C GLN A 45 4.49 29.64 -2.47
N LYS A 46 3.21 29.25 -2.48
CA LYS A 46 2.34 29.25 -1.30
C LYS A 46 2.90 28.41 -0.15
N GLN A 47 3.61 27.33 -0.46
CA GLN A 47 4.22 26.44 0.51
C GLN A 47 5.70 26.80 0.82
N ASN A 48 6.22 27.89 0.26
CA ASN A 48 7.59 28.38 0.43
C ASN A 48 8.70 27.36 0.05
N MET A 49 8.48 26.57 -1.00
CA MET A 49 9.31 25.39 -1.34
C MET A 49 10.27 25.62 -2.51
N GLY A 50 10.33 26.85 -3.02
CA GLY A 50 11.05 27.16 -4.26
C GLY A 50 12.55 26.88 -4.19
N ALA A 51 13.20 27.11 -3.05
CA ALA A 51 14.63 26.83 -2.87
C ALA A 51 14.92 25.33 -2.85
N GLN A 52 14.04 24.56 -2.20
CA GLN A 52 14.18 23.13 -2.03
C GLN A 52 13.99 22.36 -3.35
N ILE A 53 12.93 22.69 -4.09
CA ILE A 53 12.69 22.09 -5.41
C ILE A 53 13.84 22.41 -6.38
N LYS A 54 14.40 23.63 -6.33
CA LYS A 54 15.58 23.97 -7.14
C LYS A 54 16.79 23.11 -6.75
N LYS A 55 17.04 22.94 -5.45
CA LYS A 55 18.12 22.09 -4.94
C LYS A 55 17.94 20.65 -5.40
N GLU A 56 16.76 20.07 -5.21
CA GLU A 56 16.51 18.68 -5.60
C GLU A 56 16.60 18.48 -7.12
N ILE A 57 15.99 19.36 -7.94
CA ILE A 57 16.15 19.32 -9.41
C ILE A 57 17.63 19.37 -9.80
N SER A 58 18.44 20.19 -9.12
CA SER A 58 19.87 20.29 -9.43
C SER A 58 20.60 19.00 -9.11
N ILE A 59 20.23 18.31 -8.02
CA ILE A 59 20.83 17.02 -7.69
C ILE A 59 20.33 15.91 -8.61
N MET A 60 19.03 15.86 -8.93
CA MET A 60 18.46 14.91 -9.89
C MET A 60 19.12 14.98 -11.26
N LYS A 61 19.59 16.17 -11.69
CA LYS A 61 20.36 16.32 -12.94
C LYS A 61 21.70 15.58 -12.92
N MET A 62 22.26 15.34 -11.74
CA MET A 62 23.55 14.67 -11.52
C MET A 62 23.37 13.18 -11.18
N VAL A 63 22.19 12.76 -10.71
CA VAL A 63 21.87 11.37 -10.40
C VAL A 63 21.64 10.58 -11.70
N ARG A 64 22.49 9.58 -11.96
CA ARG A 64 22.33 8.62 -13.06
C ARG A 64 22.67 7.24 -12.55
N HIS A 65 21.66 6.41 -12.38
CA HIS A 65 21.82 5.07 -11.82
C HIS A 65 20.87 4.08 -12.49
N LYS A 66 21.29 2.81 -12.62
CA LYS A 66 20.47 1.78 -13.29
C LYS A 66 19.08 1.67 -12.67
N HIS A 67 19.01 1.69 -11.34
CA HIS A 67 17.80 1.49 -10.55
C HIS A 67 17.08 2.78 -10.13
N VAL A 68 17.41 3.93 -10.72
CA VAL A 68 16.76 5.22 -10.42
C VAL A 68 16.27 5.86 -11.72
N VAL A 69 15.05 6.41 -11.71
CA VAL A 69 14.48 7.11 -12.86
C VAL A 69 15.32 8.33 -13.21
N VAL A 70 15.80 8.38 -14.45
CA VAL A 70 16.67 9.44 -14.96
C VAL A 70 15.87 10.71 -15.30
N LEU A 71 16.35 11.84 -14.79
CA LEU A 71 15.94 13.16 -15.24
C LEU A 71 16.60 13.50 -16.58
N LYS A 72 15.78 13.76 -17.60
CA LYS A 72 16.25 14.13 -18.94
C LYS A 72 16.39 15.64 -19.08
N GLU A 73 15.34 16.37 -18.73
CA GLU A 73 15.27 17.81 -18.94
C GLU A 73 14.31 18.47 -17.94
N VAL A 74 14.50 19.76 -17.69
CA VAL A 74 13.52 20.58 -16.95
C VAL A 74 13.17 21.80 -17.77
N LEU A 75 11.88 21.97 -18.04
CA LEU A 75 11.32 23.12 -18.73
C LEU A 75 10.49 23.94 -17.73
N ALA A 76 10.32 25.23 -18.02
CA ALA A 76 9.50 26.10 -17.18
C ALA A 76 8.70 27.08 -18.05
N SER A 77 7.47 27.34 -17.63
CA SER A 77 6.65 28.44 -18.14
C SER A 77 6.46 29.51 -17.06
N ARG A 78 5.62 30.53 -17.31
CA ARG A 78 5.25 31.51 -16.28
C ARG A 78 4.59 30.86 -15.07
N THR A 79 3.77 29.83 -15.27
CA THR A 79 2.92 29.24 -14.21
C THR A 79 3.29 27.81 -13.83
N LYS A 80 4.07 27.10 -14.65
CA LYS A 80 4.36 25.67 -14.45
C LYS A 80 5.86 25.36 -14.53
N ILE A 81 6.26 24.28 -13.88
CA ILE A 81 7.55 23.59 -14.08
C ILE A 81 7.24 22.22 -14.66
N PHE A 82 8.00 21.80 -15.67
CA PHE A 82 7.85 20.51 -16.33
C PHE A 82 9.15 19.73 -16.14
N ILE A 83 9.06 18.61 -15.43
CA ILE A 83 10.20 17.72 -15.17
C ILE A 83 10.05 16.54 -16.12
N VAL A 84 10.96 16.42 -17.08
CA VAL A 84 10.96 15.38 -18.12
C VAL A 84 11.83 14.23 -17.65
N LEU A 85 11.21 13.07 -17.48
CA LEU A 85 11.81 11.84 -16.95
C LEU A 85 11.80 10.75 -18.02
N GLU A 86 12.68 9.76 -17.89
CA GLU A 86 12.54 8.51 -18.66
C GLU A 86 11.17 7.86 -18.40
N LEU A 87 10.58 7.28 -19.44
CA LEU A 87 9.32 6.56 -19.32
C LEU A 87 9.59 5.11 -18.94
N ILE A 88 9.00 4.66 -17.84
CA ILE A 88 9.06 3.27 -17.38
C ILE A 88 7.75 2.57 -17.76
N THR A 89 7.82 1.43 -18.43
CA THR A 89 6.69 0.78 -19.12
C THR A 89 6.27 -0.57 -18.54
N GLY A 90 7.06 -1.18 -17.65
CA GLY A 90 6.81 -2.50 -17.06
C GLY A 90 5.86 -2.52 -15.87
N GLY A 91 5.25 -1.38 -15.51
CA GLY A 91 4.26 -1.28 -14.42
C GLY A 91 4.87 -1.12 -13.02
N GLU A 92 4.06 -1.30 -12.00
CA GLU A 92 4.50 -1.25 -10.59
C GLU A 92 5.02 -2.63 -10.15
N LEU A 93 6.07 -2.67 -9.32
CA LEU A 93 6.57 -3.92 -8.74
C LEU A 93 5.47 -4.67 -7.98
N PHE A 94 4.61 -3.93 -7.29
CA PHE A 94 3.57 -4.51 -6.44
C PHE A 94 2.43 -5.14 -7.22
N ASP A 95 2.25 -4.81 -8.50
CA ASP A 95 1.28 -5.50 -9.36
C ASP A 95 1.65 -6.98 -9.51
N LYS A 96 2.96 -7.30 -9.54
CA LYS A 96 3.44 -8.69 -9.54
C LYS A 96 3.11 -9.42 -8.23
N ILE A 97 3.26 -8.76 -7.08
CA ILE A 97 2.88 -9.33 -5.77
C ILE A 97 1.38 -9.59 -5.72
N VAL A 98 0.55 -8.68 -6.24
CA VAL A 98 -0.90 -8.88 -6.29
C VAL A 98 -1.26 -10.12 -7.11
N SER A 99 -0.54 -10.40 -8.21
CA SER A 99 -0.76 -11.60 -9.02
C SER A 99 -0.23 -12.89 -8.38
N GLU A 100 0.90 -12.84 -7.67
CA GLU A 100 1.61 -14.02 -7.13
C GLU A 100 1.30 -14.28 -5.64
N GLY A 101 0.62 -13.35 -4.97
CA GLY A 101 0.39 -13.31 -3.52
C GLY A 101 1.61 -12.82 -2.74
N ARG A 102 2.75 -13.50 -2.87
CA ARG A 102 4.03 -13.12 -2.23
C ARG A 102 5.20 -13.61 -3.06
N PHE A 103 6.37 -13.00 -2.89
CA PHE A 103 7.59 -13.50 -3.51
C PHE A 103 8.27 -14.57 -2.68
N SER A 104 9.05 -15.42 -3.36
CA SER A 104 10.08 -16.24 -2.73
C SER A 104 11.16 -15.33 -2.13
N GLU A 105 11.96 -15.85 -1.20
CA GLU A 105 13.09 -15.07 -0.67
C GLU A 105 14.10 -14.70 -1.75
N GLU A 106 14.30 -15.57 -2.75
CA GLU A 106 15.19 -15.30 -3.88
C GLU A 106 14.72 -14.09 -4.69
N THR A 107 13.44 -14.08 -5.08
CA THR A 107 12.84 -12.98 -5.86
C THR A 107 12.78 -11.69 -5.03
N ALA A 108 12.38 -11.77 -3.76
CA ALA A 108 12.38 -10.61 -2.86
C ALA A 108 13.79 -10.05 -2.68
N ARG A 109 14.81 -10.90 -2.51
CA ARG A 109 16.21 -10.49 -2.41
C ARG A 109 16.72 -9.85 -3.68
N PHE A 110 16.33 -10.37 -4.86
CA PHE A 110 16.67 -9.77 -6.14
C PHE A 110 16.20 -8.31 -6.22
N TYR A 111 14.93 -8.03 -5.96
CA TYR A 111 14.42 -6.66 -5.98
C TYR A 111 14.94 -5.80 -4.82
N PHE A 112 15.10 -6.38 -3.63
CA PHE A 112 15.63 -5.65 -2.48
C PHE A 112 17.09 -5.21 -2.68
N ARG A 113 17.91 -6.02 -3.36
CA ARG A 113 19.27 -5.62 -3.78
C ARG A 113 19.25 -4.41 -4.69
N GLN A 114 18.39 -4.42 -5.70
CA GLN A 114 18.26 -3.29 -6.62
C GLN A 114 17.75 -2.03 -5.92
N LEU A 115 16.84 -2.18 -4.95
CA LEU A 115 16.35 -1.09 -4.11
C LEU A 115 17.48 -0.50 -3.25
N VAL A 116 18.23 -1.35 -2.54
CA VAL A 116 19.38 -0.95 -1.73
C VAL A 116 20.43 -0.23 -2.58
N ASP A 117 20.76 -0.77 -3.75
CA ASP A 117 21.74 -0.19 -4.68
C ASP A 117 21.32 1.20 -5.15
N GLY A 118 20.07 1.36 -5.60
CA GLY A 118 19.53 2.66 -6.02
C GLY A 118 19.45 3.69 -4.89
N VAL A 119 19.00 3.29 -3.69
CA VAL A 119 18.90 4.19 -2.54
C VAL A 119 20.29 4.58 -2.02
N GLN A 120 21.24 3.63 -1.97
CA GLN A 120 22.63 3.90 -1.58
C GLN A 120 23.25 4.96 -2.50
N TYR A 121 23.15 4.78 -3.81
CA TYR A 121 23.69 5.73 -4.78
C TYR A 121 23.13 7.14 -4.54
N CYS A 122 21.82 7.26 -4.30
CA CYS A 122 21.19 8.54 -3.99
C CYS A 122 21.71 9.13 -2.66
N HIS A 123 21.82 8.31 -1.61
CA HIS A 123 22.32 8.74 -0.30
C HIS A 123 23.75 9.28 -0.38
N GLU A 124 24.62 8.64 -1.16
CA GLU A 124 26.01 9.07 -1.41
C GLU A 124 26.08 10.40 -2.18
N ASN A 125 25.09 10.67 -3.03
CA ASN A 125 24.94 11.94 -3.75
C ASN A 125 24.14 13.00 -2.95
N GLY A 126 23.87 12.76 -1.67
CA GLY A 126 23.20 13.72 -0.78
C GLY A 126 21.69 13.84 -0.97
N VAL A 127 21.06 12.85 -1.61
CA VAL A 127 19.60 12.77 -1.80
C VAL A 127 19.02 11.69 -0.90
N CYS A 128 17.97 12.01 -0.15
CA CYS A 128 17.12 11.03 0.51
C CYS A 128 15.78 10.95 -0.24
N HIS A 129 15.18 9.78 -0.32
CA HIS A 129 13.90 9.60 -1.02
C HIS A 129 12.72 10.08 -0.18
N ARG A 130 12.66 9.76 1.12
CA ARG A 130 11.68 10.19 2.15
C ARG A 130 10.22 9.77 1.95
N ASP A 131 9.87 9.24 0.79
CA ASP A 131 8.53 8.73 0.47
C ASP A 131 8.62 7.35 -0.24
N LEU A 132 9.52 6.47 0.23
CA LEU A 132 9.65 5.14 -0.38
C LEU A 132 8.39 4.32 -0.08
N LYS A 133 7.72 3.89 -1.14
CA LYS A 133 6.45 3.15 -1.09
C LYS A 133 6.21 2.40 -2.41
N PRO A 134 5.26 1.44 -2.44
CA PRO A 134 4.96 0.63 -3.62
C PRO A 134 4.80 1.41 -4.92
N GLU A 135 4.07 2.52 -4.85
CA GLU A 135 3.72 3.37 -5.99
C GLU A 135 4.96 3.98 -6.66
N ASN A 136 6.06 4.10 -5.91
CA ASN A 136 7.31 4.68 -6.38
C ASN A 136 8.31 3.62 -6.92
N LEU A 137 7.96 2.33 -6.84
CA LEU A 137 8.78 1.21 -7.31
C LEU A 137 8.22 0.64 -8.62
N LEU A 138 8.82 1.04 -9.73
CA LEU A 138 8.42 0.64 -11.08
C LEU A 138 9.33 -0.46 -11.62
N LEU A 139 8.88 -1.13 -12.68
CA LEU A 139 9.66 -2.10 -13.42
C LEU A 139 9.88 -1.64 -14.86
N ASP A 140 11.11 -1.78 -15.35
CA ASP A 140 11.41 -1.54 -16.76
C ASP A 140 11.01 -2.74 -17.65
N GLU A 141 11.31 -2.65 -18.95
CA GLU A 141 10.97 -3.67 -19.95
C GLU A 141 11.68 -5.00 -19.72
N ASN A 142 12.81 -4.99 -19.00
CA ASN A 142 13.55 -6.20 -18.63
C ASN A 142 13.08 -6.77 -17.28
N GLY A 143 12.16 -6.09 -16.60
CA GLY A 143 11.70 -6.45 -15.27
C GLY A 143 12.66 -6.02 -14.15
N ASP A 144 13.59 -5.12 -14.42
CA ASP A 144 14.46 -4.52 -13.40
C ASP A 144 13.75 -3.36 -12.69
N LEU A 145 14.05 -3.19 -11.40
CA LEU A 145 13.53 -2.13 -10.56
C LEU A 145 14.03 -0.76 -11.02
N LYS A 146 13.10 0.19 -11.08
CA LYS A 146 13.32 1.62 -11.28
C LYS A 146 12.60 2.39 -10.17
N ILE A 147 13.38 3.00 -9.30
CA ILE A 147 12.85 3.87 -8.25
C ILE A 147 12.53 5.23 -8.86
N SER A 148 11.27 5.62 -8.78
CA SER A 148 10.74 6.88 -9.29
C SER A 148 10.54 7.91 -8.18
N ASP A 149 10.25 9.15 -8.54
CA ASP A 149 9.89 10.22 -7.59
C ASP A 149 10.95 10.60 -6.53
N PHE A 150 12.22 10.25 -6.77
CA PHE A 150 13.36 10.83 -6.06
C PHE A 150 13.39 12.37 -6.22
N GLY A 151 13.60 13.09 -5.12
CA GLY A 151 13.90 14.53 -5.19
C GLY A 151 12.68 15.44 -5.41
N LEU A 152 11.50 15.05 -4.94
CA LEU A 152 10.39 15.99 -4.68
C LEU A 152 9.76 15.72 -3.31
N SER A 153 10.48 15.04 -2.43
CA SER A 153 9.98 14.59 -1.12
C SER A 153 10.62 15.38 0.01
N ALA A 154 11.60 16.24 -0.28
CA ALA A 154 12.10 17.18 0.71
C ALA A 154 11.01 18.19 1.15
N LEU A 155 9.88 18.21 0.44
CA LEU A 155 8.66 18.97 0.76
C LEU A 155 8.17 18.82 2.21
N TYR A 156 8.66 17.82 2.94
CA TYR A 156 8.50 17.65 4.37
C TYR A 156 9.64 18.28 5.21
N GLU A 157 10.31 19.37 4.83
CA GLU A 157 11.23 20.12 5.74
C GLU A 157 10.69 21.49 6.17
N GLY A 158 9.66 22.00 5.50
CA GLY A 158 9.18 23.37 5.70
C GLY A 158 8.28 23.60 6.92
N GLY A 159 8.70 23.20 8.12
CA GLY A 159 8.09 23.62 9.38
C GLY A 159 9.03 24.55 10.13
N GLY A 160 9.04 25.84 9.80
CA GLY A 160 9.71 26.84 10.63
C GLY A 160 8.96 27.05 11.95
N PRO A 161 9.64 27.49 13.02
CA PRO A 161 9.04 27.66 14.35
C PRO A 161 7.89 28.68 14.43
N ASP A 162 7.68 29.49 13.38
CA ASP A 162 6.70 30.59 13.36
C ASP A 162 5.58 30.42 12.30
N GLY A 163 5.40 29.21 11.74
CA GLY A 163 4.27 28.92 10.83
C GLY A 163 2.97 28.65 11.61
N PRO A 164 1.79 29.06 11.10
CA PRO A 164 0.52 28.84 11.80
C PRO A 164 0.31 27.34 12.06
N GLU A 165 -0.13 26.98 13.27
CA GLU A 165 -0.37 25.63 13.83
C GLU A 165 -1.08 24.66 12.87
N SER A 166 -0.34 24.21 11.87
CA SER A 166 -0.69 23.11 10.99
C SER A 166 0.34 22.04 11.33
N SER A 167 0.10 21.26 12.38
CA SER A 167 1.00 20.16 12.74
C SER A 167 1.29 19.34 11.47
N ARG A 168 2.53 18.87 11.25
CA ARG A 168 2.79 18.07 10.04
C ARG A 168 2.15 16.70 10.15
N ALA A 169 1.76 16.27 11.35
CA ALA A 169 0.72 15.27 11.55
C ALA A 169 -0.57 15.66 10.80
N SER A 170 -1.08 16.88 10.96
CA SER A 170 -2.18 17.42 10.14
C SER A 170 -1.87 17.44 8.65
N LEU A 171 -0.64 17.70 8.19
CA LEU A 171 -0.30 17.63 6.75
C LEU A 171 -0.22 16.19 6.23
N LEU A 172 0.23 15.21 7.03
CA LEU A 172 0.13 13.79 6.75
C LEU A 172 -1.34 13.32 6.77
N HIS A 173 -2.18 13.89 7.64
CA HIS A 173 -3.63 13.67 7.69
C HIS A 173 -4.40 14.34 6.54
N THR A 174 -3.91 15.47 6.02
CA THR A 174 -4.60 16.29 5.00
C THR A 174 -4.13 15.96 3.58
N THR A 175 -3.03 15.21 3.43
CA THR A 175 -2.36 14.98 2.15
C THR A 175 -2.10 13.49 1.85
N CYS A 176 -3.17 12.73 1.66
CA CYS A 176 -3.25 11.66 0.65
C CYS A 176 -2.23 10.50 0.68
N GLY A 177 -1.89 9.93 1.83
CA GLY A 177 -1.04 8.72 1.90
C GLY A 177 -1.45 7.71 2.98
N THR A 178 -1.25 6.43 2.70
CA THR A 178 -1.30 5.31 3.66
C THR A 178 0.02 5.33 4.45
N PRO A 179 0.05 5.74 5.73
CA PRO A 179 1.30 6.05 6.46
C PRO A 179 2.11 4.80 6.85
N ASN A 180 1.72 3.63 6.37
CA ASN A 180 2.22 2.33 6.79
C ASN A 180 3.71 2.10 6.41
N TYR A 181 4.27 2.91 5.50
CA TYR A 181 5.68 2.89 5.09
C TYR A 181 6.54 3.95 5.80
N VAL A 182 5.92 4.83 6.58
CA VAL A 182 6.57 6.00 7.18
C VAL A 182 7.25 5.60 8.50
N ALA A 183 8.47 6.10 8.71
CA ALA A 183 9.23 5.84 9.92
C ALA A 183 8.67 6.57 11.16
N PRO A 184 8.83 6.04 12.38
CA PRO A 184 8.30 6.64 13.59
C PRO A 184 8.72 8.10 13.81
N GLU A 185 9.97 8.43 13.51
CA GLU A 185 10.52 9.78 13.68
C GLU A 185 9.94 10.81 12.69
N VAL A 186 9.45 10.35 11.54
CA VAL A 186 8.76 11.20 10.56
C VAL A 186 7.38 11.61 11.09
N LEU A 187 6.72 10.73 11.83
CA LEU A 187 5.45 11.01 12.51
C LEU A 187 5.61 11.94 13.71
N ALA A 188 6.78 11.91 14.36
CA ALA A 188 7.08 12.68 15.57
C ALA A 188 7.33 14.18 15.33
N ASP A 189 7.43 14.60 14.07
CA ASP A 189 7.44 15.99 13.62
C ASP A 189 8.55 16.91 14.20
N LYS A 190 9.75 16.37 14.43
CA LYS A 190 10.88 17.12 15.04
C LYS A 190 12.09 17.33 14.13
N GLY A 191 11.90 17.20 12.81
CA GLY A 191 13.01 16.98 11.89
C GLY A 191 13.62 15.58 12.08
N TYR A 192 14.18 15.00 11.04
CA TYR A 192 14.67 13.62 11.06
C TYR A 192 15.81 13.39 10.08
N ASP A 193 16.60 12.34 10.30
CA ASP A 193 17.55 11.85 9.31
C ASP A 193 16.79 11.11 8.19
N GLY A 194 16.76 11.71 7.01
CA GLY A 194 16.12 11.12 5.83
C GLY A 194 16.71 9.78 5.41
N ARG A 195 18.00 9.53 5.71
CA ARG A 195 18.64 8.25 5.37
C ARG A 195 18.12 7.12 6.24
N ALA A 196 18.02 7.35 7.55
CA ALA A 196 17.45 6.38 8.48
C ALA A 196 15.97 6.10 8.18
N ALA A 197 15.21 7.15 7.82
CA ALA A 197 13.81 7.00 7.43
C ALA A 197 13.63 6.16 6.15
N ASP A 198 14.48 6.36 5.13
CA ASP A 198 14.47 5.52 3.92
C ASP A 198 14.73 4.04 4.25
N VAL A 199 15.66 3.75 5.16
CA VAL A 199 15.95 2.38 5.60
C VAL A 199 14.73 1.73 6.25
N TRP A 200 13.99 2.45 7.09
CA TRP A 200 12.72 1.94 7.65
C TRP A 200 11.72 1.57 6.54
N SER A 201 11.50 2.49 5.59
CA SER A 201 10.58 2.25 4.47
C SER A 201 11.01 1.06 3.62
N MET A 202 12.32 0.88 3.39
CA MET A 202 12.88 -0.31 2.74
C MET A 202 12.57 -1.60 3.51
N GLY A 203 12.61 -1.58 4.83
CA GLY A 203 12.19 -2.71 5.68
C GLY A 203 10.73 -3.07 5.54
N VAL A 204 9.84 -2.05 5.53
CA VAL A 204 8.41 -2.26 5.28
C VAL A 204 8.19 -2.86 3.90
N ILE A 205 8.87 -2.34 2.87
CA ILE A 205 8.80 -2.87 1.50
C ILE A 205 9.24 -4.35 1.48
N LEU A 206 10.41 -4.67 2.04
CA LEU A 206 10.92 -6.04 2.10
C LEU A 206 9.94 -6.99 2.79
N TYR A 207 9.38 -6.56 3.92
CA TYR A 207 8.35 -7.32 4.61
C TYR A 207 7.17 -7.60 3.68
N VAL A 208 6.65 -6.60 2.95
CA VAL A 208 5.52 -6.80 2.04
C VAL A 208 5.89 -7.71 0.87
N LEU A 209 7.10 -7.62 0.31
CA LEU A 209 7.55 -8.53 -0.75
C LEU A 209 7.43 -10.00 -0.31
N LEU A 210 7.77 -10.29 0.95
CA LEU A 210 7.86 -11.64 1.50
C LEU A 210 6.57 -12.15 2.15
N ALA A 211 5.83 -11.25 2.82
CA ALA A 211 4.58 -11.58 3.51
C ALA A 211 3.38 -11.45 2.56
N GLY A 212 3.46 -10.53 1.61
CA GLY A 212 2.34 -10.14 0.77
C GLY A 212 1.35 -9.17 1.46
N PHE A 213 1.63 -8.79 2.70
CA PHE A 213 0.84 -7.85 3.48
C PHE A 213 1.72 -6.94 4.34
N LEU A 214 1.14 -5.88 4.89
CA LEU A 214 1.86 -4.87 5.67
C LEU A 214 2.24 -5.37 7.08
N PRO A 215 3.43 -4.99 7.60
CA PRO A 215 3.81 -5.29 8.99
C PRO A 215 2.97 -4.48 9.98
N PHE A 216 2.58 -3.26 9.60
CA PHE A 216 1.72 -2.37 10.38
C PHE A 216 0.48 -2.06 9.57
N ASP A 217 -0.68 -2.53 10.02
CA ASP A 217 -1.98 -2.22 9.43
C ASP A 217 -3.04 -2.25 10.53
N GLU A 218 -3.80 -1.17 10.65
CA GLU A 218 -4.79 -1.00 11.72
C GLU A 218 -5.98 -0.18 11.21
N PRO A 219 -7.20 -0.45 11.72
CA PRO A 219 -8.40 0.27 11.29
C PRO A 219 -8.40 1.76 11.62
N THR A 220 -7.64 2.17 12.64
CA THR A 220 -7.56 3.57 13.07
C THR A 220 -6.12 4.09 12.98
N MET A 221 -5.98 5.35 12.57
CA MET A 221 -4.67 6.00 12.48
C MET A 221 -3.95 6.04 13.84
N SER A 222 -4.68 6.26 14.93
CA SER A 222 -4.11 6.25 16.29
C SER A 222 -3.53 4.88 16.67
N ALA A 223 -4.22 3.79 16.34
CA ALA A 223 -3.72 2.44 16.58
C ALA A 223 -2.52 2.12 15.67
N LEU A 224 -2.60 2.52 14.40
CA LEU A 224 -1.50 2.37 13.44
C LEU A 224 -0.24 3.07 13.92
N PHE A 225 -0.34 4.34 14.30
CA PHE A 225 0.79 5.13 14.80
C PHE A 225 1.37 4.54 16.08
N ARG A 226 0.52 4.03 17.00
CA ARG A 226 0.99 3.34 18.19
C ARG A 226 1.81 2.09 17.86
N LYS A 227 1.37 1.28 16.88
CA LYS A 227 2.14 0.10 16.42
C LYS A 227 3.45 0.50 15.75
N ILE A 228 3.44 1.49 14.87
CA ILE A 228 4.63 2.01 14.20
C ILE A 228 5.65 2.51 15.23
N GLN A 229 5.22 3.35 16.19
CA GLN A 229 6.08 3.89 17.25
C GLN A 229 6.73 2.82 18.13
N LYS A 230 6.04 1.69 18.34
CA LYS A 230 6.56 0.55 19.12
C LYS A 230 7.27 -0.50 18.27
N ALA A 231 7.27 -0.36 16.94
CA ALA A 231 7.60 -1.43 16.01
C ALA A 231 6.91 -2.77 16.37
N GLU A 232 5.62 -2.72 16.66
CA GLU A 232 4.83 -3.89 17.03
C GLU A 232 4.24 -4.57 15.78
N PHE A 233 4.87 -5.67 15.36
CA PHE A 233 4.45 -6.52 14.24
C PHE A 233 4.78 -7.99 14.52
N SER A 234 4.19 -8.90 13.75
CA SER A 234 4.46 -10.34 13.84
C SER A 234 5.04 -10.85 12.53
N TYR A 235 5.70 -12.01 12.57
CA TYR A 235 6.24 -12.65 11.37
C TYR A 235 5.35 -13.81 10.92
N PRO A 236 5.10 -13.96 9.61
CA PRO A 236 4.53 -15.18 9.08
C PRO A 236 5.40 -16.42 9.37
N SER A 237 4.78 -17.60 9.38
CA SER A 237 5.47 -18.87 9.65
C SER A 237 6.56 -19.18 8.63
N TRP A 238 6.41 -18.72 7.38
CA TRP A 238 7.34 -18.95 6.28
C TRP A 238 8.56 -18.02 6.26
N PHE A 239 8.68 -17.08 7.20
CA PHE A 239 9.88 -16.24 7.30
C PHE A 239 11.02 -17.02 7.97
N THR A 240 12.16 -17.11 7.29
CA THR A 240 13.36 -17.75 7.84
C THR A 240 13.96 -16.95 9.01
N PRO A 241 14.74 -17.60 9.91
CA PRO A 241 15.45 -16.89 10.96
C PRO A 241 16.36 -15.77 10.43
N ARG A 242 16.97 -15.99 9.26
CA ARG A 242 17.91 -15.04 8.65
C ARG A 242 17.22 -13.74 8.22
N VAL A 243 16.06 -13.83 7.56
CA VAL A 243 15.32 -12.61 7.17
C VAL A 243 14.70 -11.89 8.36
N LYS A 244 14.26 -12.64 9.38
CA LYS A 244 13.79 -12.08 10.66
C LYS A 244 14.90 -11.28 11.35
N ALA A 245 16.12 -11.80 11.36
CA ALA A 245 17.28 -11.11 11.95
C ALA A 245 17.56 -9.77 11.24
N LEU A 246 17.52 -9.74 9.90
CA LEU A 246 17.67 -8.51 9.14
C LEU A 246 16.53 -7.52 9.41
N LEU A 247 15.27 -7.95 9.33
CA LEU A 247 14.11 -7.09 9.56
C LEU A 247 14.06 -6.51 10.98
N ASN A 248 14.47 -7.29 11.99
CA ASN A 248 14.58 -6.80 13.37
C ASN A 248 15.63 -5.69 13.54
N ARG A 249 16.65 -5.62 12.66
CA ARG A 249 17.65 -4.56 12.66
C ARG A 249 17.24 -3.35 11.80
N ILE A 250 16.37 -3.56 10.81
CA ILE A 250 15.81 -2.49 9.96
C ILE A 250 14.64 -1.78 10.64
N LEU A 251 13.67 -2.53 11.18
CA LEU A 251 12.44 -1.99 11.77
C LEU A 251 12.65 -1.62 13.25
N VAL A 252 13.74 -0.90 13.54
CA VAL A 252 14.07 -0.37 14.87
C VAL A 252 13.50 1.05 14.99
N PRO A 253 12.66 1.37 16.00
CA PRO A 253 12.06 2.69 16.12
C PRO A 253 13.06 3.83 16.28
N ASP A 254 14.14 3.60 17.02
CA ASP A 254 15.20 4.58 17.23
C ASP A 254 16.12 4.65 15.99
N PRO A 255 16.15 5.79 15.27
CA PRO A 255 16.93 5.92 14.04
C PRO A 255 18.45 5.85 14.26
N GLU A 256 18.95 6.16 15.46
CA GLU A 256 20.39 6.14 15.77
C GLU A 256 20.93 4.70 15.93
N THR A 257 20.08 3.78 16.35
CA THR A 257 20.42 2.36 16.53
C THR A 257 19.93 1.48 15.37
N ARG A 258 19.15 2.05 14.44
CA ARG A 258 18.70 1.39 13.22
C ARG A 258 19.89 1.09 12.30
N ILE A 259 19.88 -0.10 11.71
CA ILE A 259 20.94 -0.54 10.79
C ILE A 259 21.15 0.46 9.64
N SER A 260 22.40 0.70 9.26
CA SER A 260 22.72 1.51 8.08
C SER A 260 22.73 0.68 6.80
N ILE A 261 22.59 1.32 5.63
CA ILE A 261 22.75 0.65 4.32
C ILE A 261 24.10 -0.09 4.23
N LYS A 262 25.18 0.51 4.74
CA LYS A 262 26.52 -0.12 4.74
C LYS A 262 26.56 -1.44 5.49
N GLU A 263 25.74 -1.58 6.53
CA GLU A 263 25.60 -2.82 7.28
C GLU A 263 24.63 -3.79 6.61
N ILE A 264 23.55 -3.31 5.97
CA ILE A 264 22.66 -4.14 5.15
C ILE A 264 23.46 -4.84 4.03
N LEU A 265 24.36 -4.13 3.36
CA LEU A 265 25.21 -4.71 2.30
C LEU A 265 26.11 -5.86 2.78
N ARG A 266 26.36 -5.96 4.09
CA ARG A 266 27.16 -7.02 4.72
C ARG A 266 26.29 -8.08 5.40
N ASP A 267 24.98 -7.88 5.42
CA ASP A 267 24.06 -8.78 6.08
C ASP A 267 24.00 -10.12 5.35
N GLU A 268 23.93 -11.20 6.12
CA GLU A 268 23.98 -12.55 5.58
C GLU A 268 22.78 -12.86 4.67
N TRP A 269 21.57 -12.36 5.02
CA TRP A 269 20.39 -12.52 4.16
C TRP A 269 20.57 -11.78 2.84
N PHE A 270 21.21 -10.61 2.89
CA PHE A 270 21.43 -9.76 1.73
C PHE A 270 22.49 -10.34 0.78
N VAL A 271 23.58 -10.89 1.31
CA VAL A 271 24.71 -11.42 0.51
C VAL A 271 24.44 -12.81 -0.06
N ASN A 272 23.77 -13.70 0.69
CA ASN A 272 23.62 -15.09 0.28
C ASN A 272 22.51 -15.26 -0.78
N ALA A 273 22.91 -15.42 -2.04
CA ALA A 273 22.01 -15.83 -3.14
C ALA A 273 21.70 -17.34 -3.12
N ASN A 274 22.59 -18.14 -2.56
CA ASN A 274 22.46 -19.59 -2.50
C ASN A 274 21.87 -19.95 -1.13
N GLY A 275 20.61 -20.34 -1.11
CA GLY A 275 19.89 -20.81 0.09
C GLY A 275 20.41 -22.13 0.65
N ALA A 276 21.69 -22.19 1.02
CA ALA A 276 22.12 -23.12 2.04
C ALA A 276 21.54 -22.62 3.37
N ASP A 277 20.29 -22.99 3.62
CA ASP A 277 19.92 -23.33 4.99
C ASP A 277 20.96 -24.37 5.42
N GLU A 278 21.74 -24.05 6.46
CA GLU A 278 22.31 -25.12 7.26
C GLU A 278 21.12 -25.95 7.73
N GLN A 279 20.90 -27.08 7.05
CA GLN A 279 20.09 -28.14 7.60
C GLN A 279 20.69 -28.45 8.96
N VAL A 280 19.94 -28.13 10.01
CA VAL A 280 20.20 -28.68 11.33
C VAL A 280 20.08 -30.19 11.17
N ALA A 281 21.22 -30.84 10.96
CA ALA A 281 21.30 -32.29 10.93
C ALA A 281 20.80 -32.80 12.30
N PRO A 282 19.90 -33.79 12.35
CA PRO A 282 19.57 -34.42 13.62
C PRO A 282 20.83 -35.13 14.12
N ALA A 283 21.25 -34.78 15.33
CA ALA A 283 22.36 -35.44 16.00
C ALA A 283 22.07 -36.96 16.11
N ALA A 284 22.83 -37.76 15.38
CA ALA A 284 22.89 -39.20 15.60
C ALA A 284 23.62 -39.45 16.93
N GLY A 285 22.93 -40.09 17.88
CA GLY A 285 23.50 -40.55 19.14
C GLY A 285 24.40 -41.78 18.98
N PRO A 286 24.74 -42.44 20.10
CA PRO A 286 24.36 -43.85 20.16
C PRO A 286 23.83 -44.29 21.54
N GLY A 287 22.80 -45.15 21.53
CA GLY A 287 22.31 -45.82 22.72
C GLY A 287 21.03 -46.64 22.46
N THR A 288 21.24 -47.89 22.04
CA THR A 288 20.34 -49.08 22.09
C THR A 288 19.30 -49.05 23.23
N ILE A 289 18.07 -49.54 23.07
CA ILE A 289 17.67 -50.96 23.09
C ILE A 289 16.30 -51.17 22.39
N SER A 290 16.19 -52.36 21.79
CA SER A 290 15.11 -53.09 21.12
C SER A 290 13.68 -53.04 21.70
N GLU A 291 12.66 -53.08 20.84
CA GLU A 291 11.76 -54.25 20.69
C GLU A 291 10.87 -54.14 19.44
N GLU A 292 10.42 -55.31 19.00
CA GLU A 292 9.96 -55.73 17.68
C GLU A 292 8.42 -55.68 17.58
N LEU A 293 7.85 -55.37 16.40
CA LEU A 293 6.88 -56.24 15.67
C LEU A 293 6.11 -55.54 14.53
N ALA A 294 6.12 -56.26 13.40
CA ALA A 294 5.08 -56.44 12.39
C ALA A 294 5.04 -55.58 11.10
N VAL A 295 4.90 -56.34 10.01
CA VAL A 295 5.10 -56.07 8.58
C VAL A 295 3.87 -55.41 7.89
N ALA A 296 4.17 -54.43 7.01
CA ALA A 296 3.55 -53.97 5.74
C ALA A 296 2.16 -54.51 5.26
N PRO A 297 1.33 -53.78 4.45
CA PRO A 297 1.77 -52.98 3.28
C PRO A 297 1.00 -51.67 2.97
N VAL A 298 1.47 -50.95 1.96
CA VAL A 298 0.94 -49.72 1.32
C VAL A 298 0.71 -50.03 -0.18
N PRO A 299 -0.11 -49.33 -1.01
CA PRO A 299 -1.11 -48.25 -0.79
C PRO A 299 -2.50 -48.49 -1.45
N SER A 300 -3.48 -47.60 -1.21
CA SER A 300 -4.42 -47.05 -2.22
C SER A 300 -5.10 -45.75 -1.74
N PRO A 301 -5.61 -44.88 -2.65
CA PRO A 301 -5.70 -43.43 -2.43
C PRO A 301 -7.08 -42.93 -1.98
N VAL A 302 -7.08 -41.62 -1.63
CA VAL A 302 -8.17 -40.65 -1.44
C VAL A 302 -9.11 -40.78 -0.24
N ASP A 303 -9.01 -39.80 0.67
CA ASP A 303 -10.15 -38.98 1.05
C ASP A 303 -9.69 -37.54 1.34
N HIS A 304 -10.30 -36.58 0.64
CA HIS A 304 -10.18 -35.16 0.95
C HIS A 304 -10.82 -34.91 2.31
N MET A 305 -10.00 -34.73 3.34
CA MET A 305 -10.46 -34.29 4.65
C MET A 305 -10.82 -32.81 4.56
N THR A 306 -12.06 -32.53 4.18
CA THR A 306 -12.67 -31.20 4.27
C THR A 306 -12.88 -30.88 5.75
N ILE A 307 -11.91 -30.18 6.36
CA ILE A 307 -12.06 -29.64 7.71
C ILE A 307 -13.09 -28.51 7.64
N LYS A 308 -14.33 -28.78 8.08
CA LYS A 308 -15.30 -27.70 8.33
C LYS A 308 -14.84 -26.94 9.60
N PRO A 309 -14.73 -25.61 9.56
CA PRO A 309 -14.34 -24.83 10.73
C PRO A 309 -15.38 -24.96 11.85
N SER A 310 -14.93 -24.82 13.10
CA SER A 310 -15.80 -24.89 14.26
C SER A 310 -16.64 -23.61 14.40
N GLN A 311 -17.79 -23.68 15.10
CA GLN A 311 -18.60 -22.49 15.40
C GLN A 311 -17.80 -21.41 16.16
N ALA A 312 -16.81 -21.81 16.95
CA ALA A 312 -15.92 -20.88 17.63
C ALA A 312 -14.99 -20.13 16.68
N ASP A 313 -14.55 -20.76 15.58
CA ASP A 313 -13.74 -20.11 14.53
C ASP A 313 -14.58 -19.10 13.73
N LEU A 314 -15.87 -19.43 13.50
CA LEU A 314 -16.87 -18.58 12.87
C LEU A 314 -17.17 -17.34 13.74
N ASP A 315 -17.41 -17.54 15.03
CA ASP A 315 -17.69 -16.47 15.99
C ASP A 315 -16.46 -15.55 16.22
N ALA A 316 -15.25 -16.13 16.22
CA ALA A 316 -14.00 -15.38 16.34
C ALA A 316 -13.71 -14.49 15.12
N ALA A 317 -14.20 -14.85 13.94
CA ALA A 317 -14.08 -14.07 12.70
C ALA A 317 -15.02 -12.85 12.67
N ILE A 318 -16.11 -12.89 13.44
CA ILE A 318 -17.17 -11.87 13.49
C ILE A 318 -16.92 -10.77 14.56
N LEU A 319 -16.00 -10.99 15.51
CA LEU A 319 -15.74 -10.08 16.63
C LEU A 319 -15.14 -8.72 16.19
N GLU A 320 -15.87 -7.63 16.48
CA GLU A 320 -15.39 -6.24 16.38
C GLU A 320 -14.56 -5.84 17.62
N HIS A 321 -13.50 -5.05 17.43
CA HIS A 321 -12.90 -4.27 18.52
C HIS A 321 -13.88 -3.13 18.89
N GLN A 322 -14.57 -3.29 20.01
CA GLN A 322 -15.19 -2.18 20.73
C GLN A 322 -14.12 -1.50 21.57
N ASP A 323 -13.69 -0.31 21.14
CA ASP A 323 -13.13 0.69 22.06
C ASP A 323 -13.77 2.04 21.77
N GLU A 324 -14.13 2.68 22.86
CA GLU A 324 -15.02 3.83 23.01
C GLU A 324 -14.40 5.14 22.49
N ILE A 325 -15.19 5.93 21.75
CA ILE A 325 -15.08 7.39 21.81
C ILE A 325 -16.37 7.92 22.42
N ASN A 326 -16.33 8.13 23.74
CA ASN A 326 -17.28 8.97 24.43
C ASN A 326 -16.97 10.44 24.13
N SER A 327 -17.81 11.09 23.32
CA SER A 327 -18.26 12.45 23.59
C SER A 327 -19.70 12.58 23.11
N GLY A 328 -20.61 12.75 24.07
CA GLY A 328 -22.03 12.47 23.90
C GLY A 328 -22.81 13.44 23.00
N LYS A 329 -23.87 12.90 22.40
CA LYS A 329 -25.25 13.09 22.88
C LYS A 329 -26.03 11.82 22.56
N LYS A 330 -26.74 11.30 23.56
CA LYS A 330 -27.75 10.26 23.36
C LYS A 330 -28.90 10.88 22.58
N ASP A 331 -29.10 10.44 21.34
CA ASP A 331 -30.44 10.39 20.76
C ASP A 331 -30.81 8.92 20.56
N LYS A 332 -31.94 8.55 21.16
CA LYS A 332 -32.65 7.29 20.92
C LYS A 332 -33.45 7.44 19.62
N GLN A 333 -33.59 6.32 18.90
CA GLN A 333 -34.39 6.10 17.67
C GLN A 333 -33.77 6.75 16.42
N ASP A 334 -33.69 6.10 15.26
CA ASP A 334 -34.60 5.13 14.63
C ASP A 334 -33.80 4.18 13.71
N GLY A 335 -34.39 3.06 13.26
CA GLY A 335 -33.80 2.08 12.33
C GLY A 335 -33.54 2.59 10.89
N GLY A 336 -33.26 3.89 10.75
CA GLY A 336 -32.93 4.56 9.49
C GLY A 336 -31.48 4.36 9.06
N LEU A 337 -31.21 4.63 7.79
CA LEU A 337 -29.86 4.60 7.23
C LEU A 337 -28.95 5.57 7.98
N LYS A 338 -27.72 5.12 8.29
CA LYS A 338 -26.70 5.96 8.87
C LYS A 338 -26.30 7.04 7.85
N VAL A 339 -26.78 8.26 8.09
CA VAL A 339 -26.45 9.45 7.28
C VAL A 339 -25.04 9.89 7.62
N MET A 340 -24.22 10.07 6.60
CA MET A 340 -22.83 10.48 6.74
C MET A 340 -22.69 11.95 6.35
N ASN A 341 -22.18 12.78 7.26
CA ASN A 341 -21.90 14.19 6.93
C ASN A 341 -20.53 14.31 6.22
N ALA A 342 -20.23 15.49 5.68
CA ALA A 342 -18.99 15.74 4.95
C ALA A 342 -17.71 15.49 5.78
N PHE A 343 -17.74 15.65 7.11
CA PHE A 343 -16.58 15.36 7.98
C PHE A 343 -16.38 13.86 8.20
N ASP A 344 -17.46 13.11 8.37
CA ASP A 344 -17.43 11.65 8.46
C ASP A 344 -16.90 11.04 7.14
N LEU A 345 -17.34 11.59 6.01
CA LEU A 345 -16.89 11.24 4.65
C LEU A 345 -15.38 11.43 4.46
N ILE A 346 -14.88 12.60 4.90
CA ILE A 346 -13.46 12.98 4.82
C ILE A 346 -12.61 12.05 5.68
N ASN A 347 -13.09 11.70 6.89
CA ASN A 347 -12.41 10.77 7.77
C ASN A 347 -12.36 9.35 7.18
N MET A 348 -13.42 8.89 6.50
CA MET A 348 -13.47 7.56 5.89
C MET A 348 -12.74 7.42 4.56
N CYS A 349 -12.66 8.48 3.77
CA CYS A 349 -11.94 8.48 2.49
C CYS A 349 -10.43 8.77 2.63
N GLY A 350 -9.95 9.01 3.85
CA GLY A 350 -8.56 9.34 4.15
C GLY A 350 -8.15 10.77 3.71
N GLY A 351 -9.06 11.75 3.86
CA GLY A 351 -8.86 13.16 3.53
C GLY A 351 -9.87 13.72 2.52
N MET A 352 -9.62 14.93 1.99
CA MET A 352 -10.51 15.62 1.03
C MET A 352 -10.47 15.07 -0.42
N ALA A 353 -9.81 13.94 -0.65
CA ALA A 353 -9.68 13.32 -1.97
C ALA A 353 -10.89 12.41 -2.29
N LEU A 354 -12.01 13.03 -2.66
CA LEU A 354 -13.26 12.33 -2.99
C LEU A 354 -13.21 11.55 -4.32
N ASN A 355 -12.13 11.66 -5.10
CA ASN A 355 -11.94 10.88 -6.33
C ASN A 355 -11.82 9.36 -6.06
N ARG A 356 -11.53 8.96 -4.81
CA ARG A 356 -11.54 7.55 -4.39
C ARG A 356 -12.95 6.98 -4.26
N MET A 357 -13.96 7.86 -4.19
CA MET A 357 -15.37 7.49 -4.12
C MET A 357 -15.93 7.14 -5.50
N PHE A 358 -15.46 7.83 -6.54
CA PHE A 358 -15.94 7.70 -7.91
C PHE A 358 -15.01 6.81 -8.73
N GLN A 359 -15.55 5.69 -9.23
CA GLN A 359 -14.78 4.75 -10.03
C GLN A 359 -14.64 5.24 -11.47
N SER A 360 -13.41 5.45 -11.96
CA SER A 360 -13.14 5.62 -13.40
C SER A 360 -12.98 4.25 -14.08
N ASN A 361 -13.65 4.03 -15.21
CA ASN A 361 -13.57 2.80 -16.03
C ASN A 361 -12.25 2.69 -16.81
N ASP A 362 -11.10 2.65 -16.12
CA ASP A 362 -9.84 2.24 -16.72
C ASP A 362 -9.61 0.74 -16.41
N GLU A 363 -9.87 -0.12 -17.41
CA GLU A 363 -9.77 -1.60 -17.35
C GLU A 363 -8.35 -2.15 -17.07
N LYS A 364 -7.37 -1.30 -16.73
CA LYS A 364 -5.96 -1.68 -16.55
C LYS A 364 -5.32 -1.26 -15.22
N ARG A 365 -6.12 -0.79 -14.25
CA ARG A 365 -5.63 -0.46 -12.90
C ARG A 365 -6.39 -1.29 -11.87
N VAL A 366 -5.69 -2.20 -11.18
CA VAL A 366 -6.26 -2.93 -10.03
C VAL A 366 -6.43 -1.91 -8.90
N LYS A 367 -7.68 -1.56 -8.61
CA LYS A 367 -8.06 -0.47 -7.69
C LYS A 367 -7.87 -0.91 -6.24
N ARG A 368 -7.06 -0.17 -5.46
CA ARG A 368 -6.77 -0.39 -4.02
C ARG A 368 -7.88 0.12 -3.06
N SER A 369 -9.03 0.56 -3.57
CA SER A 369 -10.14 1.05 -2.73
C SER A 369 -11.13 -0.07 -2.47
N THR A 370 -11.45 -0.38 -1.21
CA THR A 370 -12.51 -1.34 -0.84
C THR A 370 -13.89 -0.68 -0.76
N GLN A 371 -14.06 0.46 -1.43
CA GLN A 371 -15.24 1.33 -1.38
C GLN A 371 -15.73 1.66 -2.79
N PHE A 372 -17.05 1.82 -2.93
CA PHE A 372 -17.66 2.31 -4.18
C PHE A 372 -18.93 3.11 -3.90
N THR A 373 -19.25 4.07 -4.77
CA THR A 373 -20.52 4.81 -4.69
C THR A 373 -21.58 4.23 -5.61
N SER A 374 -22.84 4.33 -5.21
CA SER A 374 -24.01 3.93 -5.98
C SER A 374 -25.12 4.97 -5.90
N THR A 375 -25.81 5.21 -7.02
CA THR A 375 -26.99 6.08 -7.07
C THR A 375 -28.31 5.31 -6.86
N ILE A 376 -28.22 4.00 -6.69
CA ILE A 376 -29.37 3.12 -6.47
C ILE A 376 -29.80 3.17 -4.99
N PRO A 377 -31.08 2.98 -4.66
CA PRO A 377 -31.54 2.96 -3.27
C PRO A 377 -30.82 1.91 -2.43
N ALA A 378 -30.45 2.26 -1.19
CA ALA A 378 -29.74 1.37 -0.27
C ALA A 378 -30.41 0.00 -0.07
N ALA A 379 -31.74 -0.06 -0.02
CA ALA A 379 -32.47 -1.32 0.10
C ALA A 379 -32.20 -2.25 -1.08
N SER A 380 -32.16 -1.72 -2.30
CA SER A 380 -31.83 -2.49 -3.50
C SER A 380 -30.37 -2.91 -3.52
N ILE A 381 -29.45 -2.05 -3.06
CA ILE A 381 -28.03 -2.40 -2.91
C ILE A 381 -27.88 -3.57 -1.91
N MET A 382 -28.52 -3.48 -0.73
CA MET A 382 -28.48 -4.55 0.28
C MET A 382 -28.96 -5.88 -0.28
N VAL A 383 -30.11 -5.90 -0.97
CA VAL A 383 -30.66 -7.13 -1.57
C VAL A 383 -29.68 -7.77 -2.54
N ARG A 384 -28.98 -6.97 -3.36
CA ARG A 384 -27.98 -7.50 -4.29
C ARG A 384 -26.75 -8.04 -3.56
N LEU A 385 -26.24 -7.28 -2.59
CA LEU A 385 -25.09 -7.68 -1.79
C LEU A 385 -25.36 -8.99 -1.05
N THR A 386 -26.50 -9.11 -0.37
CA THR A 386 -26.87 -10.34 0.34
C THR A 386 -27.07 -11.50 -0.64
N GLY A 387 -27.78 -11.28 -1.77
CA GLY A 387 -27.98 -12.33 -2.77
C GLY A 387 -26.67 -12.85 -3.37
N HIS A 388 -25.68 -11.98 -3.57
CA HIS A 388 -24.35 -12.41 -4.01
C HIS A 388 -23.59 -13.17 -2.92
N LEU A 389 -23.63 -12.69 -1.67
CA LEU A 389 -23.02 -13.40 -0.54
C LEU A 389 -23.64 -14.80 -0.36
N GLU A 390 -24.96 -14.94 -0.57
CA GLU A 390 -25.65 -16.23 -0.52
C GLU A 390 -25.20 -17.15 -1.66
N SER A 391 -25.00 -16.60 -2.86
CA SER A 391 -24.49 -17.36 -4.01
C SER A 391 -23.08 -17.91 -3.81
N LEU A 392 -22.30 -17.26 -2.94
CA LEU A 392 -20.96 -17.71 -2.53
C LEU A 392 -20.98 -18.65 -1.32
N HIS A 393 -22.17 -19.04 -0.86
CA HIS A 393 -22.37 -19.87 0.33
C HIS A 393 -21.73 -19.26 1.60
N CYS A 394 -21.67 -17.93 1.68
CA CYS A 394 -21.22 -17.25 2.89
C CYS A 394 -22.24 -17.45 4.03
N GLU A 395 -21.75 -17.51 5.26
CA GLU A 395 -22.61 -17.36 6.44
C GLU A 395 -22.88 -15.88 6.67
N ILE A 396 -24.15 -15.46 6.59
CA ILE A 396 -24.54 -14.05 6.58
C ILE A 396 -25.30 -13.70 7.86
N ASN A 397 -24.90 -12.58 8.47
CA ASN A 397 -25.61 -11.95 9.55
C ASN A 397 -25.93 -10.49 9.17
N VAL A 398 -27.19 -10.23 8.83
CA VAL A 398 -27.67 -8.87 8.53
C VAL A 398 -28.01 -8.17 9.84
N GLU A 399 -27.17 -7.23 10.27
CA GLU A 399 -27.38 -6.50 11.53
C GLU A 399 -28.49 -5.46 11.42
N ASN A 400 -28.58 -4.77 10.27
CA ASN A 400 -29.63 -3.79 9.97
C ASN A 400 -29.73 -3.52 8.46
N SER A 401 -30.64 -2.62 8.07
CA SER A 401 -30.91 -2.19 6.69
C SER A 401 -29.72 -1.56 5.95
N SER A 402 -28.60 -1.34 6.63
CA SER A 402 -27.39 -0.72 6.07
C SER A 402 -26.12 -1.50 6.36
N LYS A 403 -26.16 -2.61 7.10
CA LYS A 403 -24.97 -3.34 7.54
C LYS A 403 -25.18 -4.84 7.48
N VAL A 404 -24.26 -5.52 6.82
CA VAL A 404 -24.20 -6.99 6.78
C VAL A 404 -22.79 -7.46 7.11
N LYS A 405 -22.72 -8.50 7.94
CA LYS A 405 -21.51 -9.26 8.20
C LYS A 405 -21.63 -10.60 7.48
N ALA A 406 -20.53 -11.06 6.91
CA ALA A 406 -20.47 -12.34 6.23
C ALA A 406 -19.17 -13.06 6.55
N VAL A 407 -19.20 -14.39 6.61
CA VAL A 407 -18.02 -15.23 6.71
C VAL A 407 -17.89 -16.05 5.45
N LEU A 408 -16.82 -15.82 4.70
CA LEU A 408 -16.46 -16.55 3.50
C LEU A 408 -15.61 -17.77 3.88
N GLN A 409 -16.00 -18.95 3.39
CA GLN A 409 -15.20 -20.15 3.53
C GLN A 409 -14.24 -20.30 2.36
N THR A 410 -12.94 -20.33 2.64
CA THR A 410 -11.90 -20.45 1.61
C THR A 410 -10.96 -21.62 1.90
N PRO A 411 -10.20 -22.10 0.89
CA PRO A 411 -9.19 -23.14 1.11
C PRO A 411 -8.13 -22.78 2.15
N LYS A 412 -7.93 -21.49 2.45
CA LYS A 412 -6.99 -20.97 3.45
C LYS A 412 -7.63 -20.67 4.81
N GLY A 413 -8.91 -21.01 4.99
CA GLY A 413 -9.67 -20.77 6.21
C GLY A 413 -10.78 -19.73 6.05
N ALA A 414 -11.47 -19.44 7.16
CA ALA A 414 -12.58 -18.50 7.19
C ALA A 414 -12.10 -17.05 7.07
N VAL A 415 -12.79 -16.24 6.25
CA VAL A 415 -12.52 -14.82 6.07
C VAL A 415 -13.78 -14.02 6.42
N GLY A 416 -13.70 -13.22 7.46
CA GLY A 416 -14.75 -12.28 7.85
C GLY A 416 -14.80 -11.08 6.90
N VAL A 417 -16.00 -10.66 6.55
CA VAL A 417 -16.30 -9.49 5.72
C VAL A 417 -17.39 -8.68 6.39
N VAL A 418 -17.23 -7.36 6.45
CA VAL A 418 -18.26 -6.43 6.91
C VAL A 418 -18.57 -5.46 5.78
N ILE A 419 -19.82 -5.41 5.34
CA ILE A 419 -20.28 -4.45 4.34
C ILE A 419 -21.21 -3.46 5.01
N GLN A 420 -20.93 -2.18 4.82
CA GLN A 420 -21.69 -1.07 5.38
C GLN A 420 -22.07 -0.09 4.28
N ILE A 421 -23.34 0.28 4.23
CA ILE A 421 -23.90 1.31 3.36
C ILE A 421 -24.08 2.58 4.18
N PHE A 422 -23.66 3.70 3.60
CA PHE A 422 -23.86 5.03 4.14
C PHE A 422 -24.63 5.87 3.13
N MET A 423 -25.57 6.68 3.61
CA MET A 423 -26.25 7.68 2.78
C MET A 423 -25.42 8.96 2.76
N LEU A 424 -25.02 9.39 1.56
CA LEU A 424 -24.28 10.64 1.35
C LEU A 424 -25.22 11.78 0.93
N ALA A 425 -26.23 11.44 0.12
CA ALA A 425 -27.33 12.29 -0.29
C ALA A 425 -28.53 11.40 -0.64
N ASP A 426 -29.72 11.99 -0.84
CA ASP A 426 -30.98 11.25 -1.08
C ASP A 426 -30.89 10.17 -2.16
N ASN A 427 -30.04 10.38 -3.18
CA ASN A 427 -29.79 9.46 -4.30
C ASN A 427 -28.32 9.09 -4.46
N LEU A 428 -27.51 9.14 -3.39
CA LEU A 428 -26.10 8.77 -3.44
C LEU A 428 -25.70 8.02 -2.16
N HIS A 429 -25.23 6.80 -2.34
CA HIS A 429 -24.81 5.92 -1.27
C HIS A 429 -23.34 5.56 -1.43
N LEU A 430 -22.63 5.43 -0.31
CA LEU A 430 -21.30 4.84 -0.24
C LEU A 430 -21.42 3.42 0.29
N VAL A 431 -20.86 2.46 -0.42
CA VAL A 431 -20.71 1.09 0.05
C VAL A 431 -19.26 0.90 0.44
N GLU A 432 -19.04 0.59 1.71
CA GLU A 432 -17.74 0.21 2.25
C GLU A 432 -17.72 -1.29 2.52
N VAL A 433 -16.71 -1.97 1.98
CA VAL A 433 -16.41 -3.37 2.30
C VAL A 433 -15.15 -3.37 3.16
N ARG A 434 -15.21 -3.96 4.34
CA ARG A 434 -14.09 -4.10 5.26
C ARG A 434 -13.76 -5.57 5.50
N ARG A 435 -12.47 -5.86 5.61
CA ARG A 435 -11.97 -7.18 6.01
C ARG A 435 -12.10 -7.32 7.53
N GLY A 436 -12.67 -8.43 7.99
CA GLY A 436 -12.59 -8.91 9.36
C GLY A 436 -11.31 -9.71 9.59
N LYS A 437 -11.36 -10.76 10.43
CA LYS A 437 -10.23 -11.69 10.54
C LYS A 437 -10.21 -12.67 9.36
N GLY A 438 -9.02 -13.09 8.94
CA GLY A 438 -8.83 -14.05 7.85
C GLY A 438 -7.77 -13.61 6.85
N ASP A 439 -7.48 -14.48 5.88
CA ASP A 439 -6.46 -14.24 4.86
C ASP A 439 -6.81 -13.04 3.96
N ILE A 440 -5.84 -12.14 3.79
CA ILE A 440 -6.01 -10.88 3.04
C ILE A 440 -6.14 -11.09 1.53
N PHE A 441 -5.56 -12.15 0.98
CA PHE A 441 -5.64 -12.45 -0.46
C PHE A 441 -6.99 -13.03 -0.82
N GLU A 442 -7.50 -13.91 0.02
CA GLU A 442 -8.86 -14.44 -0.12
C GLU A 442 -9.90 -13.32 0.01
N TYR A 443 -9.68 -12.35 0.91
CA TYR A 443 -10.48 -11.13 0.95
C TYR A 443 -10.39 -10.28 -0.33
N HIS A 444 -9.19 -10.04 -0.87
CA HIS A 444 -9.02 -9.27 -2.11
C HIS A 444 -9.63 -9.97 -3.32
N LYS A 445 -9.49 -11.30 -3.41
CA LYS A 445 -10.12 -12.12 -4.45
C LYS A 445 -11.63 -12.02 -4.38
N PHE A 446 -12.20 -12.16 -3.18
CA PHE A 446 -13.62 -11.93 -2.93
C PHE A 446 -14.04 -10.51 -3.35
N TYR A 447 -13.31 -9.49 -2.92
CA TYR A 447 -13.66 -8.10 -3.23
C TYR A 447 -13.63 -7.83 -4.75
N THR A 448 -12.67 -8.42 -5.47
CA THR A 448 -12.59 -8.30 -6.93
C THR A 448 -13.81 -8.94 -7.61
N GLN A 449 -14.20 -10.14 -7.17
CA GLN A 449 -15.39 -10.83 -7.67
C GLN A 449 -16.68 -10.06 -7.35
N LEU A 450 -16.80 -9.54 -6.12
CA LEU A 450 -17.91 -8.70 -5.70
C LEU A 450 -17.99 -7.45 -6.58
N ASN A 451 -16.88 -6.77 -6.83
CA ASN A 451 -16.86 -5.56 -7.65
C ASN A 451 -17.22 -5.86 -9.11
N ASP A 452 -16.81 -7.01 -9.66
CA ASP A 452 -17.21 -7.45 -11.00
C ASP A 452 -18.72 -7.74 -11.11
N GLN A 453 -19.30 -8.37 -10.08
CA GLN A 453 -20.74 -8.69 -10.04
C GLN A 453 -21.61 -7.46 -9.76
N MET A 454 -21.08 -6.46 -9.07
CA MET A 454 -21.78 -5.24 -8.70
C MET A 454 -21.51 -4.07 -9.66
N LYS A 455 -20.93 -4.32 -10.84
CA LYS A 455 -20.58 -3.27 -11.82
C LYS A 455 -21.74 -2.34 -12.16
N ASP A 456 -22.96 -2.87 -12.25
CA ASP A 456 -24.16 -2.10 -12.57
C ASP A 456 -24.67 -1.25 -11.40
N LEU A 457 -24.20 -1.52 -10.18
CA LEU A 457 -24.48 -0.69 -9.00
C LEU A 457 -23.52 0.49 -8.88
N ILE A 458 -22.36 0.43 -9.53
CA ILE A 458 -21.30 1.43 -9.36
C ILE A 458 -21.65 2.66 -10.19
N ALA A 459 -21.67 3.84 -9.56
CA ALA A 459 -21.91 5.09 -10.25
C ALA A 459 -20.73 5.42 -11.19
N ASP A 460 -21.01 5.51 -12.49
CA ASP A 460 -20.03 5.93 -13.50
C ASP A 460 -19.67 7.41 -13.34
N SER A 461 -18.38 7.74 -13.41
CA SER A 461 -17.90 9.13 -13.42
C SER A 461 -18.15 9.87 -14.76
N GLY A 462 -19.17 9.48 -15.52
CA GLY A 462 -19.27 9.74 -16.97
C GLY A 462 -20.56 10.39 -17.46
N SER A 463 -21.46 10.86 -16.60
CA SER A 463 -22.71 11.52 -17.02
C SER A 463 -22.97 12.81 -16.24
N SER A 464 -22.14 13.82 -16.50
CA SER A 464 -22.49 15.25 -16.36
C SER A 464 -21.55 16.10 -17.21
#